data_AF-A0A3C0L399-F1
#
_entry.id   AF-A0A3C0L399-F1
#
_cell.length_a   1.000
_cell.length_b   1.000
_cell.length_c   1.000
_cell.angle_alpha   90.00
_cell.angle_beta   90.00
_cell.angle_gamma   90.00
#
_symmetry.space_group_name_H-M   'P 1'
#
loop_
_entity.id
_entity.type
_entity.pdbx_description
1 polymer ?
#
loop_
_entity_poly.entity_id
_entity_poly.type
_entity_poly.pdbx_seq_one_letter_code
_entity_poly.pdbx_strand_id
1 'polypeptide(L)'
;PGAFNPVHQGHLLMKTVAEQLTGLTVDFELSIHNVDKPCLDYFSIKDRTQQLRAHGNTILTNAPTFIEKARIFPHATFVIGIDTLLRIDQSQYYGSDSRRDAALAELTALGIQFLVFGRLNEGAFLGLDQVEISAGLAARCKMVPEAIFRQDISSTTLRANAAQAADATRPGRL
;
A
#
# COMPACT_ATOMS: atom_id res chain seq x y z
N PRO A 1 0.43 -4.39 2.68
CA PRO A 1 1.41 -4.42 1.57
C PRO A 1 1.97 -3.04 1.29
N GLY A 2 3.29 -2.89 1.13
CA GLY A 2 3.88 -1.58 0.89
C GLY A 2 5.26 -1.63 0.25
N ALA A 3 5.64 -0.52 -0.41
CA ALA A 3 6.99 -0.40 -0.97
C ALA A 3 8.02 0.09 0.05
N PHE A 4 7.58 0.78 1.11
CA PHE A 4 8.39 1.21 2.26
C PHE A 4 9.73 1.87 1.88
N ASN A 5 9.70 2.83 0.95
CA ASN A 5 10.90 3.43 0.38
C ASN A 5 10.85 4.98 0.36
N PRO A 6 11.09 5.66 1.49
CA PRO A 6 11.38 5.11 2.81
C PRO A 6 10.11 4.78 3.61
N VAL A 7 10.29 4.08 4.73
CA VAL A 7 9.27 4.02 5.81
C VAL A 7 9.05 5.44 6.34
N HIS A 8 7.80 5.76 6.69
CA HIS A 8 7.45 7.09 7.21
C HIS A 8 6.23 7.00 8.13
N GLN A 9 5.93 8.10 8.83
CA GLN A 9 4.88 8.15 9.85
C GLN A 9 3.51 7.69 9.34
N GLY A 10 3.14 8.04 8.11
CA GLY A 10 1.91 7.52 7.50
C GLY A 10 1.77 6.00 7.53
N HIS A 11 2.84 5.24 7.20
CA HIS A 11 2.80 3.77 7.27
C HIS A 11 2.60 3.26 8.70
N LEU A 12 3.28 3.88 9.66
CA LEU A 12 3.22 3.48 11.08
C LEU A 12 1.84 3.79 11.67
N LEU A 13 1.27 4.94 11.32
CA LEU A 13 -0.06 5.32 11.77
C LEU A 13 -1.13 4.42 11.15
N MET A 14 -1.02 4.06 9.87
CA MET A 14 -1.93 3.08 9.24
C MET A 14 -1.92 1.76 9.99
N LYS A 15 -0.73 1.26 10.38
CA LYS A 15 -0.59 0.06 11.20
C LYS A 15 -1.34 0.21 12.53
N THR A 16 -1.01 1.24 13.31
CA THR A 16 -1.62 1.47 14.64
C THR A 16 -3.14 1.59 14.57
N VAL A 17 -3.65 2.38 13.63
CA VAL A 17 -5.11 2.57 13.45
C VAL A 17 -5.77 1.26 13.02
N ALA A 18 -5.15 0.50 12.11
CA ALA A 18 -5.68 -0.79 11.69
C ALA A 18 -5.76 -1.79 12.85
N GLU A 19 -4.73 -1.86 13.69
CA GLU A 19 -4.72 -2.72 14.89
C GLU A 19 -5.81 -2.31 15.87
N GLN A 20 -5.98 -1.01 16.12
CA GLN A 20 -7.03 -0.50 17.01
C GLN A 20 -8.44 -0.80 16.48
N LEU A 21 -8.68 -0.66 15.18
CA LEU A 21 -10.00 -0.86 14.58
C LEU A 21 -10.39 -2.32 14.42
N THR A 22 -9.41 -3.22 14.28
CA THR A 22 -9.65 -4.64 14.01
C THR A 22 -9.44 -5.51 15.25
N GLY A 23 -8.67 -5.05 16.24
CA GLY A 23 -8.22 -5.87 17.36
C GLY A 23 -7.19 -6.95 16.96
N LEU A 24 -6.70 -6.91 15.72
CA LEU A 24 -5.75 -7.87 15.17
C LEU A 24 -4.34 -7.25 15.10
N THR A 25 -3.32 -8.09 15.14
CA THR A 25 -1.93 -7.68 14.85
C THR A 25 -1.77 -7.41 13.36
N VAL A 26 -1.05 -6.34 13.01
CA VAL A 26 -0.74 -6.00 11.61
C VAL A 26 0.73 -6.25 11.31
N ASP A 27 0.99 -7.13 10.35
CA ASP A 27 2.33 -7.36 9.82
C ASP A 27 2.60 -6.52 8.57
N PHE A 28 3.83 -6.03 8.44
CA PHE A 28 4.26 -5.43 7.19
C PHE A 28 4.49 -6.50 6.14
N GLU A 29 4.14 -6.22 4.89
CA GLU A 29 4.41 -7.12 3.78
C GLU A 29 5.17 -6.37 2.68
N LEU A 30 6.34 -6.89 2.35
CA LEU A 30 7.22 -6.36 1.31
C LEU A 30 7.42 -7.41 0.21
N SER A 31 6.92 -7.10 -0.98
CA SER A 31 7.06 -7.95 -2.15
C SER A 31 8.40 -7.70 -2.85
N ILE A 32 9.13 -8.77 -3.16
CA ILE A 32 10.39 -8.73 -3.91
C ILE A 32 10.13 -8.27 -5.35
N HIS A 33 9.06 -8.76 -5.97
CA HIS A 33 8.58 -8.28 -7.27
C HIS A 33 7.31 -7.44 -7.10
N ASN A 34 7.21 -6.36 -7.85
CA ASN A 34 6.05 -5.48 -7.88
C ASN A 34 5.75 -5.13 -9.33
N VAL A 35 4.49 -5.17 -9.74
CA VAL A 35 4.09 -5.00 -11.15
C VAL A 35 4.64 -3.69 -11.75
N ASP A 36 4.63 -2.61 -10.97
CA ASP A 36 5.02 -1.27 -11.43
C ASP A 36 6.52 -0.95 -11.21
N LYS A 37 7.29 -1.84 -10.60
CA LYS A 37 8.66 -1.51 -10.13
C LYS A 37 9.67 -2.58 -10.49
N PRO A 38 10.95 -2.20 -10.66
CA PRO A 38 12.02 -3.18 -10.74
C PRO A 38 11.99 -4.12 -9.53
N CYS A 39 12.42 -5.37 -9.77
CA CYS A 39 12.68 -6.32 -8.70
C CYS A 39 13.63 -5.70 -7.68
N LEU A 40 13.38 -5.97 -6.39
CA LEU A 40 14.23 -5.48 -5.32
C LEU A 40 15.54 -6.27 -5.30
N ASP A 41 16.65 -5.54 -5.33
CA ASP A 41 17.95 -6.13 -5.04
C ASP A 41 18.14 -6.42 -3.55
N TYR A 42 19.18 -7.19 -3.24
CA TYR A 42 19.48 -7.59 -1.87
C TYR A 42 19.66 -6.40 -0.92
N PHE A 43 20.29 -5.32 -1.40
CA PHE A 43 20.51 -4.10 -0.61
C PHE A 43 19.19 -3.40 -0.29
N SER A 44 18.31 -3.23 -1.28
CA SER A 44 16.97 -2.66 -1.09
C SER A 44 16.13 -3.47 -0.11
N ILE A 45 16.16 -4.79 -0.20
CA ILE A 45 15.45 -5.66 0.74
C ILE A 45 16.00 -5.46 2.15
N LYS A 46 17.32 -5.51 2.31
CA LYS A 46 17.99 -5.29 3.60
C LYS A 46 17.65 -3.93 4.19
N ASP A 47 17.80 -2.85 3.44
CA ASP A 47 17.60 -1.48 3.94
C ASP A 47 16.14 -1.24 4.36
N ARG A 48 15.17 -1.74 3.58
CA ARG A 48 13.74 -1.56 3.88
C ARG A 48 13.30 -2.42 5.06
N THR A 49 13.75 -3.67 5.13
CA THR A 49 13.43 -4.56 6.27
C THR A 49 14.08 -4.08 7.56
N GLN A 50 15.29 -3.50 7.49
CA GLN A 50 15.94 -2.88 8.64
C GLN A 50 15.15 -1.68 9.18
N GLN A 51 14.62 -0.82 8.31
CA GLN A 51 13.74 0.29 8.72
C GLN A 51 12.47 -0.21 9.42
N LEU A 52 11.88 -1.32 8.95
CA LEU A 52 10.65 -1.86 9.51
C LEU A 52 10.84 -2.65 10.82
N ARG A 53 12.05 -3.17 11.07
CA ARG A 53 12.35 -4.07 12.21
C ARG A 53 11.97 -3.46 13.57
N ALA A 54 12.08 -2.15 13.71
CA ALA A 54 11.72 -1.44 14.95
C ALA A 54 10.20 -1.29 15.16
N HIS A 55 9.38 -1.61 14.15
CA HIS A 55 7.97 -1.26 14.11
C HIS A 55 7.02 -2.47 14.04
N GLY A 56 7.53 -3.67 13.79
CA GLY A 56 6.73 -4.89 13.74
C GLY A 56 7.35 -5.99 12.90
N ASN A 57 6.63 -7.11 12.79
CA ASN A 57 7.01 -8.19 11.91
C ASN A 57 6.93 -7.76 10.44
N THR A 58 7.84 -8.28 9.62
CA THR A 58 7.86 -8.03 8.17
C THR A 58 7.92 -9.35 7.43
N ILE A 59 6.91 -9.61 6.63
CA ILE A 59 6.83 -10.77 5.75
C ILE A 59 7.36 -10.37 4.37
N LEU A 60 8.37 -11.11 3.89
CA LEU A 60 8.86 -11.01 2.52
C LEU A 60 8.10 -11.99 1.64
N THR A 61 7.57 -11.50 0.52
CA THR A 61 6.88 -12.37 -0.46
C THR A 61 7.45 -12.21 -1.85
N ASN A 62 7.11 -13.17 -2.71
CA ASN A 62 7.26 -13.04 -4.15
C ASN A 62 5.89 -12.98 -4.83
N ALA A 63 5.00 -12.11 -4.35
CA ALA A 63 3.61 -12.00 -4.82
C ALA A 63 3.31 -10.59 -5.35
N PRO A 64 3.60 -10.28 -6.63
CA PRO A 64 3.40 -8.95 -7.21
C PRO A 64 1.95 -8.44 -7.18
N THR A 65 0.94 -9.31 -7.25
CA THR A 65 -0.47 -8.91 -7.30
C THR A 65 -1.21 -9.20 -5.98
N PHE A 66 -2.32 -8.50 -5.74
CA PHE A 66 -3.13 -8.76 -4.53
C PHE A 66 -3.79 -10.12 -4.54
N ILE A 67 -4.14 -10.67 -5.71
CA ILE A 67 -4.66 -12.03 -5.78
C ILE A 67 -3.60 -13.08 -5.42
N GLU A 68 -2.34 -12.90 -5.85
CA GLU A 68 -1.25 -13.77 -5.42
C GLU A 68 -0.99 -13.66 -3.92
N LYS A 69 -1.06 -12.46 -3.35
CA LYS A 69 -0.96 -12.27 -1.89
C LYS A 69 -2.10 -12.97 -1.16
N ALA A 70 -3.32 -12.89 -1.68
CA ALA A 70 -4.48 -13.54 -1.09
C ALA A 70 -4.39 -15.06 -1.07
N ARG A 71 -3.75 -15.67 -2.09
CA ARG A 71 -3.48 -17.12 -2.11
C ARG A 71 -2.49 -17.54 -1.02
N ILE A 72 -1.57 -16.66 -0.62
CA ILE A 72 -0.65 -16.89 0.50
C ILE A 72 -1.34 -16.62 1.84
N PHE A 73 -2.19 -15.59 1.90
CA PHE A 73 -2.87 -15.13 3.11
C PHE A 73 -4.40 -15.16 2.95
N PRO A 74 -5.03 -16.34 2.89
CA PRO A 74 -6.49 -16.43 2.82
C PRO A 74 -7.12 -15.83 4.08
N HIS A 75 -8.32 -15.26 3.94
CA HIS A 75 -9.06 -14.57 5.01
C HIS A 75 -8.36 -13.36 5.63
N ALA A 76 -7.27 -12.88 5.04
CA ALA A 76 -6.58 -11.68 5.51
C ALA A 76 -7.40 -10.41 5.24
N THR A 77 -7.19 -9.41 6.11
CA THR A 77 -7.58 -8.02 5.84
C THR A 77 -6.34 -7.25 5.39
N PHE A 78 -6.31 -6.84 4.13
CA PHE A 78 -5.20 -6.01 3.63
C PHE A 78 -5.40 -4.55 4.00
N VAL A 79 -4.41 -4.00 4.71
CA VAL A 79 -4.31 -2.56 5.02
C VAL A 79 -3.63 -1.85 3.85
N ILE A 80 -4.36 -0.96 3.17
CA ILE A 80 -3.91 -0.30 1.94
C ILE A 80 -4.36 1.16 1.87
N GLY A 81 -3.66 1.96 1.07
CA GLY A 81 -4.10 3.31 0.69
C GLY A 81 -5.07 3.30 -0.49
N ILE A 82 -5.83 4.38 -0.65
CA ILE A 82 -6.84 4.54 -1.72
C ILE A 82 -6.24 4.41 -3.13
N ASP A 83 -5.02 4.94 -3.39
CA ASP A 83 -4.36 4.81 -4.69
C ASP A 83 -3.99 3.35 -5.02
N THR A 84 -3.77 2.52 -4.00
CA THR A 84 -3.55 1.08 -4.19
C THR A 84 -4.86 0.37 -4.47
N LEU A 85 -5.95 0.77 -3.82
CA LEU A 85 -7.27 0.21 -4.09
C LEU A 85 -7.68 0.43 -5.55
N LEU A 86 -7.51 1.65 -6.06
CA LEU A 86 -7.80 1.99 -7.46
C LEU A 86 -7.06 1.08 -8.44
N ARG A 87 -5.79 0.76 -8.16
CA ARG A 87 -4.98 -0.12 -9.01
C ARG A 87 -5.43 -1.58 -8.96
N ILE A 88 -5.99 -2.05 -7.84
CA ILE A 88 -6.54 -3.42 -7.75
C ILE A 88 -7.68 -3.61 -8.75
N ASP A 89 -8.42 -2.55 -9.09
CA ASP A 89 -9.56 -2.59 -10.01
C ASP A 89 -9.21 -2.22 -11.47
N GLN A 90 -7.93 -1.97 -11.76
CA GLN A 90 -7.48 -1.59 -13.10
C GLN A 90 -7.06 -2.81 -13.92
N SER A 91 -7.72 -3.01 -15.06
CA SER A 91 -7.51 -4.17 -15.95
C SER A 91 -6.11 -4.28 -16.52
N GLN A 92 -5.36 -3.17 -16.59
CA GLN A 92 -3.96 -3.16 -17.05
C GLN A 92 -3.05 -4.08 -16.20
N TYR A 93 -3.40 -4.32 -14.93
CA TYR A 93 -2.67 -5.21 -14.03
C TYR A 93 -2.97 -6.70 -14.24
N TYR A 94 -3.99 -7.03 -15.05
CA TYR A 94 -4.48 -8.39 -15.29
C TYR A 94 -4.42 -8.78 -16.78
N GLY A 95 -4.26 -7.80 -17.66
CA GLY A 95 -4.20 -7.97 -19.12
C GLY A 95 -5.57 -7.92 -19.83
N SER A 96 -6.68 -8.04 -19.10
CA SER A 96 -8.04 -7.83 -19.63
C SER A 96 -9.06 -7.63 -18.50
N ASP A 97 -10.22 -7.07 -18.83
CA ASP A 97 -11.34 -6.90 -17.88
C ASP A 97 -11.80 -8.24 -17.30
N SER A 98 -11.97 -9.26 -18.16
CA SER A 98 -12.38 -10.60 -17.72
C SER A 98 -11.39 -11.24 -16.73
N ARG A 99 -10.08 -11.01 -16.91
CA ARG A 99 -9.07 -11.51 -15.96
C ARG A 99 -9.07 -10.74 -14.65
N ARG A 100 -9.29 -9.42 -14.69
CA ARG A 100 -9.50 -8.61 -13.48
C ARG A 100 -10.72 -9.12 -12.72
N ASP A 101 -11.86 -9.26 -13.38
CA ASP A 101 -13.11 -9.66 -12.76
C ASP A 101 -13.00 -11.06 -12.13
N ALA A 102 -12.32 -11.99 -12.81
CA ALA A 102 -12.00 -13.31 -12.25
C ALA A 102 -11.11 -13.20 -10.99
N ALA A 103 -10.10 -12.34 -11.00
CA ALA A 103 -9.26 -12.12 -9.83
C ALA A 103 -10.03 -11.50 -8.65
N LEU A 104 -10.95 -10.56 -8.91
CA LEU A 104 -11.81 -9.97 -7.87
C LEU A 104 -12.81 -10.99 -7.29
N ALA A 105 -13.35 -11.87 -8.13
CA ALA A 105 -14.18 -12.99 -7.69
C ALA A 105 -13.37 -13.98 -6.83
N GLU A 106 -12.11 -14.24 -7.18
CA GLU A 106 -11.24 -15.09 -6.40
C GLU A 106 -10.84 -14.45 -5.05
N LEU A 107 -10.54 -13.15 -5.00
CA LEU A 107 -10.36 -12.41 -3.75
C LEU A 107 -11.58 -12.57 -2.82
N THR A 108 -12.76 -12.52 -3.42
CA THR A 108 -14.04 -12.74 -2.71
C THR A 108 -14.13 -14.16 -2.18
N ALA A 109 -13.81 -15.18 -2.98
CA ALA A 109 -13.83 -16.58 -2.56
C ALA A 109 -12.80 -16.89 -1.45
N LEU A 110 -11.64 -16.23 -1.49
CA LEU A 110 -10.59 -16.32 -0.45
C LEU A 110 -10.92 -15.54 0.82
N GLY A 111 -12.09 -14.87 0.89
CA GLY A 111 -12.55 -14.15 2.07
C GLY A 111 -11.75 -12.89 2.38
N ILE A 112 -11.11 -12.29 1.38
CA ILE A 112 -10.28 -11.09 1.58
C ILE A 112 -11.16 -9.88 1.89
N GLN A 113 -10.67 -9.06 2.82
CA GLN A 113 -11.19 -7.73 3.12
C GLN A 113 -10.09 -6.68 2.91
N PHE A 114 -10.50 -5.44 2.67
CA PHE A 114 -9.60 -4.30 2.55
C PHE A 114 -9.97 -3.25 3.59
N LEU A 115 -9.00 -2.89 4.43
CA LEU A 115 -9.10 -1.69 5.26
C LEU A 115 -8.40 -0.55 4.52
N VAL A 116 -9.19 0.41 4.06
CA VAL A 116 -8.78 1.42 3.10
C VAL A 116 -8.54 2.75 3.80
N PHE A 117 -7.36 3.31 3.57
CA PHE A 117 -6.95 4.61 4.09
C PHE A 117 -6.98 5.65 2.96
N GLY A 118 -7.74 6.72 3.17
CA GLY A 118 -7.76 7.86 2.26
C GLY A 118 -6.47 8.67 2.34
N ARG A 119 -6.37 9.66 1.44
CA ARG A 119 -5.28 10.64 1.46
C ARG A 119 -5.84 12.04 1.24
N LEU A 120 -5.11 13.04 1.72
CA LEU A 120 -5.36 14.41 1.28
C LEU A 120 -4.79 14.60 -0.12
N ASN A 121 -5.59 15.20 -0.99
CA ASN A 121 -5.20 15.61 -2.33
C ASN A 121 -5.70 17.04 -2.55
N GLU A 122 -4.77 17.99 -2.71
CA GLU A 122 -5.09 19.39 -3.03
C GLU A 122 -6.11 20.04 -2.07
N GLY A 123 -6.04 19.69 -0.78
CA GLY A 123 -6.93 20.22 0.26
C GLY A 123 -8.26 19.47 0.44
N ALA A 124 -8.56 18.48 -0.40
CA ALA A 124 -9.71 17.60 -0.26
C ALA A 124 -9.29 16.19 0.19
N PHE A 125 -10.07 15.57 1.06
CA PHE A 125 -9.83 14.18 1.49
C PHE A 125 -10.48 13.21 0.50
N LEU A 126 -9.66 12.38 -0.13
CA LEU A 126 -10.11 11.36 -1.08
C LEU A 126 -10.56 10.09 -0.33
N GLY A 127 -11.87 9.88 -0.28
CA GLY A 127 -12.53 8.71 0.30
C GLY A 127 -13.11 7.74 -0.73
N LEU A 128 -13.74 6.65 -0.27
CA LEU A 128 -14.41 5.67 -1.13
C LEU A 128 -15.58 6.26 -1.92
N ASP A 129 -16.22 7.30 -1.40
CA ASP A 129 -17.33 8.04 -2.01
C ASP A 129 -16.92 8.89 -3.22
N GLN A 130 -15.61 9.10 -3.40
CA GLN A 130 -15.04 9.95 -4.44
C GLN A 130 -14.25 9.15 -5.49
N VAL A 131 -14.33 7.82 -5.45
CA VAL A 131 -13.64 6.95 -6.41
C VAL A 131 -14.61 5.98 -7.08
N GLU A 132 -14.31 5.65 -8.33
CA GLU A 132 -15.03 4.63 -9.07
C GLU A 132 -14.28 3.30 -8.96
N ILE A 133 -14.94 2.31 -8.36
CA ILE A 133 -14.47 0.92 -8.27
C ILE A 133 -15.64 -0.04 -8.50
N SER A 134 -15.34 -1.25 -8.96
CA SER A 134 -16.31 -2.30 -9.18
C SER A 134 -17.05 -2.67 -7.89
N ALA A 135 -18.35 -2.98 -8.01
CA ALA A 135 -19.20 -3.29 -6.86
C ALA A 135 -18.70 -4.48 -6.05
N GLY A 136 -18.10 -5.49 -6.72
CA GLY A 136 -17.50 -6.64 -6.07
C GLY A 136 -16.32 -6.27 -5.17
N LEU A 137 -15.46 -5.35 -5.61
CA LEU A 137 -14.37 -4.84 -4.80
C LEU A 137 -14.87 -3.93 -3.67
N ALA A 138 -15.82 -3.04 -3.97
CA ALA A 138 -16.42 -2.14 -2.98
C ALA A 138 -17.04 -2.90 -1.79
N ALA A 139 -17.72 -4.02 -2.05
CA ALA A 139 -18.32 -4.88 -1.02
C ALA A 139 -17.29 -5.54 -0.08
N ARG A 140 -16.00 -5.47 -0.39
CA ARG A 140 -14.90 -5.97 0.45
C ARG A 140 -14.13 -4.85 1.15
N CYS A 141 -14.51 -3.59 0.95
CA CYS A 141 -13.79 -2.44 1.47
C CYS A 141 -14.45 -1.87 2.72
N LYS A 142 -13.64 -1.60 3.75
CA LYS A 142 -14.00 -0.76 4.89
C LYS A 142 -13.13 0.49 4.85
N MET A 143 -13.74 1.65 4.67
CA MET A 143 -13.04 2.93 4.72
C MET A 143 -12.72 3.31 6.16
N VAL A 144 -11.50 3.77 6.41
CA VAL A 144 -11.14 4.46 7.65
C VAL A 144 -11.63 5.91 7.57
N PRO A 145 -12.47 6.37 8.51
CA PRO A 145 -12.95 7.76 8.52
C PRO A 145 -11.82 8.79 8.57
N GLU A 146 -11.98 9.92 7.87
CA GLU A 146 -11.00 11.03 7.89
C GLU A 146 -10.69 11.50 9.32
N ALA A 147 -11.69 11.55 10.19
CA ALA A 147 -11.54 11.94 11.59
C ALA A 147 -10.58 11.03 12.39
N ILE A 148 -10.35 9.80 11.94
CA ILE A 148 -9.44 8.84 12.56
C ILE A 148 -8.06 8.88 11.87
N PHE A 149 -8.02 9.06 10.55
CA PHE A 149 -6.78 9.09 9.79
C PHE A 149 -6.80 10.17 8.72
N ARG A 150 -5.85 11.11 8.88
CA ARG A 150 -5.50 12.11 7.88
C ARG A 150 -3.99 12.28 7.86
N GLN A 151 -3.37 12.02 6.71
CA GLN A 151 -1.92 12.15 6.52
C GLN A 151 -1.61 12.70 5.13
N ASP A 152 -0.68 13.66 5.08
CA ASP A 152 -0.27 14.37 3.85
C ASP A 152 1.10 13.92 3.35
N ILE A 153 1.72 12.92 4.00
CA ILE A 153 3.09 12.49 3.73
C ILE A 153 3.10 11.27 2.82
N SER A 154 3.84 11.37 1.70
CA SER A 154 4.13 10.24 0.81
C SER A 154 5.64 9.98 0.72
N SER A 155 6.04 8.72 0.55
CA SER A 155 7.43 8.36 0.27
C SER A 155 8.01 9.09 -0.96
N THR A 156 7.19 9.37 -1.97
CA THR A 156 7.64 10.08 -3.18
C THR A 156 8.03 11.52 -2.88
N THR A 157 7.21 12.22 -2.10
CA THR A 157 7.51 13.58 -1.65
C THR A 157 8.79 13.61 -0.80
N LEU A 158 8.98 12.63 0.10
CA LEU A 158 10.18 12.54 0.92
C LEU A 158 11.46 12.34 0.08
N ARG A 159 11.41 11.50 -0.96
CA ARG A 159 12.55 11.32 -1.87
C ARG A 159 12.87 12.60 -2.64
N ALA A 160 11.84 13.32 -3.12
CA ALA A 160 12.02 14.59 -3.82
C ALA A 160 12.67 15.65 -2.93
N ASN A 161 12.20 15.79 -1.68
CA ASN A 161 12.75 16.74 -0.72
C ASN A 161 14.20 16.40 -0.34
N ALA A 162 14.51 15.11 -0.15
CA ALA A 162 15.88 14.66 0.13
C ALA A 162 16.85 14.95 -1.03
N ALA A 163 16.39 14.75 -2.28
CA ALA A 163 17.18 15.07 -3.47
C ALA A 163 17.44 16.57 -3.59
N GLN A 164 16.44 17.42 -3.34
CA GLN A 164 16.60 18.88 -3.34
C GLN A 164 17.56 19.37 -2.25
N ALA A 165 17.46 18.81 -1.04
CA ALA A 165 18.38 19.16 0.06
C ALA A 165 19.83 18.74 -0.24
N ALA A 166 20.04 17.60 -0.90
CA ALA A 166 21.36 17.13 -1.31
C ALA A 166 21.96 17.98 -2.45
N ASP A 167 21.13 18.53 -3.33
CA ASP A 167 21.59 19.41 -4.41
C ASP A 167 21.92 20.82 -3.90
N ALA A 168 21.14 21.33 -2.94
CA ALA A 168 21.39 22.62 -2.27
C ALA A 168 22.67 22.64 -1.40
N THR A 169 23.17 21.47 -1.01
CA THR A 169 24.39 21.31 -0.20
C THR A 169 25.63 20.94 -1.02
N ARG A 170 25.52 20.81 -2.35
CA ARG A 170 26.70 20.64 -3.22
C ARG A 170 27.44 21.99 -3.37
N PRO A 171 28.70 22.11 -2.89
CA PRO A 171 29.49 23.31 -3.15
C PRO A 171 29.71 23.43 -4.66
N GLY A 172 29.49 24.63 -5.19
CA GLY A 172 29.50 24.92 -6.62
C GLY A 172 30.74 24.37 -7.32
N ARG A 173 30.52 23.65 -8.43
CA ARG A 173 31.57 23.45 -9.42
C ARG A 173 31.95 24.81 -10.00
N LEU A 174 33.10 25.32 -9.58
CA LEU A 174 33.93 26.20 -10.41
C LEU A 174 34.62 25.34 -11.48
#